data_AF-A0A0V1H964-F1
#
_entry.id   AF-A0A0V1H964-F1
#
_cell.length_a   1.000
_cell.length_b   1.000
_cell.length_c   1.000
_cell.angle_alpha   90.00
_cell.angle_beta   90.00
_cell.angle_gamma   90.00
#
_symmetry.space_group_name_H-M   'P 1'
#
loop_
_entity.id
_entity.type
_entity.pdbx_description
1 polymer ?
#
loop_
_entity_poly.entity_id
_entity_poly.type
_entity_poly.pdbx_seq_one_letter_code
_entity_poly.pdbx_strand_id
1 'polypeptide(L)'
;MSDLCQISSVHTMQTWQMWYKNILVLRCTDVVTFADMVKRLVRPWCGKGRNITMDNFFTSIPLAEDLFAEKATIVGTLQKNHQE
;
A
#
# COMPACT_ATOMS: atom_id res chain seq x y z
N MET A 1 -37.51 32.10 16.83
CA MET A 1 -37.16 31.08 17.84
C MET A 1 -37.23 29.64 17.32
N SER A 2 -37.42 29.43 16.01
CA SER A 2 -37.39 28.12 15.34
C SER A 2 -36.02 27.74 14.77
N ASP A 3 -35.20 28.73 14.39
CA ASP A 3 -34.06 28.50 13.51
C ASP A 3 -32.81 28.01 14.27
N LEU A 4 -32.72 28.27 15.58
CA LEU A 4 -31.63 27.78 16.43
C LEU A 4 -31.76 26.27 16.72
N CYS A 5 -32.96 25.70 16.65
CA CYS A 5 -33.19 24.27 16.88
C CYS A 5 -32.72 23.41 15.70
N GLN A 6 -32.75 23.95 14.47
CA GLN A 6 -32.28 23.23 13.28
C GLN A 6 -30.76 23.14 13.22
N ILE A 7 -30.03 24.16 13.72
CA ILE A 7 -28.55 24.20 13.68
C ILE A 7 -27.94 23.17 14.65
N SER A 8 -28.53 22.97 15.84
CA SER A 8 -28.05 21.97 16.81
C SER A 8 -28.24 20.52 16.35
N SER A 9 -29.21 20.24 15.48
CA SER A 9 -29.44 18.91 14.92
C SER A 9 -28.50 18.58 13.74
N VAL A 10 -28.07 19.59 12.97
CA VAL A 10 -27.16 19.38 11.83
C VAL A 10 -25.70 19.17 12.29
N HIS A 11 -25.29 19.84 13.37
CA HIS A 11 -23.91 19.73 13.87
C HIS A 11 -23.61 18.38 14.57
N THR A 12 -24.62 17.79 15.22
CA THR A 12 -24.51 16.45 15.83
C THR A 12 -24.54 15.31 14.79
N MET A 13 -25.08 15.55 13.59
CA MET A 13 -25.06 14.59 12.48
C MET A 13 -23.71 14.55 11.73
N GLN A 14 -23.00 15.67 11.65
CA GLN A 14 -21.70 15.74 10.95
C GLN A 14 -20.56 15.07 11.73
N THR A 15 -20.58 15.14 13.06
CA THR A 15 -19.57 14.47 13.91
C THR A 15 -19.76 12.95 13.90
N TRP A 16 -21.00 12.47 13.81
CA TRP A 16 -21.31 11.04 13.65
C TRP A 16 -20.81 10.45 12.32
N GLN A 17 -20.92 11.20 11.21
CA GLN A 17 -20.38 10.75 9.93
C GLN A 17 -18.84 10.71 9.89
N MET A 18 -18.16 11.58 10.64
CA MET A 18 -16.69 11.55 10.78
C MET A 18 -16.22 10.32 11.58
N TRP A 19 -16.94 9.96 12.65
CA TRP A 19 -16.58 8.83 13.50
C TRP A 19 -16.81 7.47 12.81
N TYR A 20 -17.93 7.30 12.09
CA TYR A 20 -18.21 6.06 11.37
C TYR A 20 -17.29 5.83 10.16
N LYS A 21 -16.85 6.89 9.48
CA LYS A 21 -15.86 6.78 8.39
C LYS A 21 -14.48 6.37 8.89
N ASN A 22 -14.11 6.73 10.12
CA ASN A 22 -12.80 6.39 10.68
C ASN A 22 -12.72 4.94 11.19
N ILE A 23 -13.86 4.38 11.64
CA ILE A 23 -13.93 3.00 12.14
C ILE A 23 -13.98 1.93 11.02
N LEU A 24 -14.47 2.31 9.83
CA LEU A 24 -14.59 1.44 8.66
C LEU A 24 -13.36 1.44 7.72
N VAL A 25 -12.30 2.19 8.05
CA VAL A 25 -11.00 2.11 7.36
C VAL A 25 -10.07 1.08 8.04
N LEU A 26 -10.61 0.18 8.86
CA LEU A 26 -10.01 -1.14 9.10
C LEU A 26 -10.39 -2.06 7.94
N ARG A 27 -10.00 -1.71 6.71
CA ARG A 27 -9.99 -2.69 5.62
C ARG A 27 -8.86 -3.67 5.91
N CYS A 28 -9.25 -4.79 6.50
CA CYS A 28 -8.56 -6.07 6.39
C CYS A 28 -8.35 -6.36 4.90
N THR A 29 -7.21 -5.94 4.36
CA THR A 29 -6.66 -6.42 3.10
C THR A 29 -5.40 -7.22 3.43
N ASP A 30 -5.51 -8.17 4.36
CA ASP A 30 -4.40 -9.08 4.66
C ASP A 30 -4.48 -10.31 3.77
N VAL A 31 -4.62 -10.11 2.45
CA VAL A 31 -4.04 -11.09 1.53
C VAL A 31 -2.57 -10.71 1.47
N VAL A 32 -1.74 -11.33 2.34
CA VAL A 32 -0.29 -11.10 2.29
C VAL A 32 0.20 -11.63 0.96
N THR A 33 0.31 -10.75 -0.02
CA THR A 33 0.86 -11.12 -1.31
C THR A 33 2.37 -11.24 -1.17
N PHE A 34 2.94 -12.03 -2.04
CA PHE A 34 4.38 -12.21 -2.07
C PHE A 34 5.13 -10.91 -2.41
N ALA A 35 4.55 -10.06 -3.28
CA ALA A 35 5.07 -8.73 -3.56
C ALA A 35 5.13 -7.86 -2.30
N ASP A 36 4.13 -7.94 -1.42
CA ASP A 36 4.14 -7.20 -0.14
C ASP A 36 5.23 -7.69 0.80
N MET A 37 5.52 -8.99 0.82
CA MET A 37 6.64 -9.53 1.60
C MET A 37 7.98 -8.96 1.09
N VAL A 38 8.21 -8.97 -0.22
CA VAL A 38 9.43 -8.42 -0.82
C VAL A 38 9.55 -6.93 -0.50
N LYS A 39 8.50 -6.14 -0.68
CA LYS A 39 8.49 -4.70 -0.34
C LYS A 39 8.84 -4.48 1.13
N ARG A 40 8.29 -5.27 2.06
CA ARG A 40 8.62 -5.18 3.50
C ARG A 40 10.08 -5.50 3.80
N LEU A 41 10.67 -6.48 3.11
CA LEU A 41 12.08 -6.86 3.26
C LEU A 41 13.03 -5.81 2.67
N VAL A 42 12.63 -5.18 1.56
CA VAL A 42 13.46 -4.23 0.82
C VAL A 42 13.43 -2.82 1.42
N ARG A 43 12.33 -2.42 2.09
CA ARG A 43 12.19 -1.12 2.77
C ARG A 43 13.42 -0.58 3.53
N PRO A 44 14.10 -1.35 4.41
CA PRO A 44 15.28 -0.85 5.12
C PRO A 44 16.51 -0.63 4.23
N TRP A 45 16.50 -1.13 3.00
CA TRP A 45 17.59 -1.05 2.03
C TRP A 45 17.32 -0.03 0.91
N CYS A 46 16.07 0.43 0.75
CA CYS A 46 15.69 1.47 -0.20
C CYS A 46 16.50 2.77 0.00
N GLY A 47 16.86 3.42 -1.10
CA GLY A 47 17.57 4.71 -1.10
C GLY A 47 19.07 4.65 -0.74
N LYS A 48 19.63 3.46 -0.50
CA LYS A 48 21.08 3.29 -0.19
C LYS A 48 21.95 3.06 -1.43
N GLY A 49 21.38 3.13 -2.64
CA GLY A 49 22.09 2.90 -3.90
C GLY A 49 22.65 1.47 -4.03
N ARG A 50 22.03 0.51 -3.35
CA ARG A 50 22.45 -0.90 -3.37
C ARG A 50 21.64 -1.68 -4.40
N ASN A 51 22.31 -2.63 -5.02
CA ASN A 51 21.68 -3.59 -5.91
C ASN A 51 21.17 -4.80 -5.10
N ILE A 52 19.93 -5.21 -5.35
CA ILE A 52 19.29 -6.34 -4.67
C ILE A 52 19.21 -7.49 -5.66
N THR A 53 19.92 -8.58 -5.37
CA THR A 53 19.85 -9.79 -6.18
C THR A 53 18.74 -10.70 -5.65
N MET A 54 17.78 -11.04 -6.50
CA MET A 54 16.64 -11.88 -6.17
C MET A 54 16.63 -13.14 -7.04
N ASP A 55 16.08 -14.22 -6.49
CA ASP A 55 15.84 -15.45 -7.25
C ASP A 55 14.60 -15.29 -8.16
N ASN A 56 14.50 -16.10 -9.21
CA ASN A 56 13.49 -16.00 -10.27
C ASN A 56 12.03 -15.98 -9.77
N PHE A 57 11.74 -16.68 -8.67
CA PHE A 57 10.40 -16.67 -8.08
C PHE A 57 9.99 -15.29 -7.55
N PHE A 58 10.99 -14.47 -7.19
CA PHE A 58 10.85 -13.15 -6.57
C PHE A 58 10.87 -12.00 -7.57
N THR A 59 11.13 -12.29 -8.85
CA THR A 59 11.31 -11.28 -9.88
C THR A 59 10.10 -11.24 -10.80
N SER A 60 9.23 -10.26 -10.59
CA SER A 60 8.21 -9.86 -11.54
C SER A 60 8.44 -8.44 -12.02
N ILE A 61 8.06 -8.15 -13.27
CA ILE A 61 8.23 -6.83 -13.88
C ILE A 61 7.49 -5.72 -13.12
N PRO A 62 6.19 -5.85 -12.77
CA PRO A 62 5.53 -4.78 -12.04
C PRO A 62 6.17 -4.54 -10.66
N LEU A 63 6.70 -5.58 -10.02
CA LEU A 63 7.44 -5.43 -8.76
C LEU A 63 8.79 -4.73 -8.97
N ALA A 64 9.46 -4.98 -10.10
CA ALA A 64 10.70 -4.31 -10.46
C ALA A 64 10.48 -2.79 -10.64
N GLU A 65 9.40 -2.40 -11.32
CA GLU A 65 9.02 -1.00 -11.52
C GLU A 65 8.69 -0.31 -10.18
N ASP A 66 7.93 -0.98 -9.32
CA ASP A 66 7.61 -0.49 -7.97
C ASP A 66 8.89 -0.27 -7.13
N LEU A 67 9.82 -1.23 -7.16
CA LEU A 67 11.08 -1.14 -6.41
C LEU A 67 12.02 -0.07 -7.01
N PHE A 68 11.99 0.13 -8.32
CA PHE A 68 12.73 1.19 -8.98
C PHE A 68 12.25 2.58 -8.55
N ALA A 69 10.93 2.76 -8.37
CA ALA A 69 10.38 3.99 -7.81
C ALA A 69 10.89 4.27 -6.38
N GLU A 70 11.15 3.21 -5.60
CA GLU A 70 11.75 3.29 -4.26
C GLU A 70 13.29 3.43 -4.26
N LYS A 71 13.91 3.67 -5.43
CA LYS A 71 15.36 3.80 -5.62
C LYS A 71 16.15 2.54 -5.24
N ALA A 72 15.56 1.37 -5.40
CA ALA A 72 16.23 0.09 -5.31
C ALA A 72 16.34 -0.52 -6.72
N THR A 73 17.55 -0.91 -7.13
CA THR A 73 17.72 -1.67 -8.37
C THR A 73 17.71 -3.15 -8.04
N ILE A 74 17.01 -3.93 -8.85
CA ILE A 74 16.97 -5.38 -8.71
C ILE A 74 17.70 -6.06 -9.87
N VAL A 75 18.36 -7.16 -9.56
CA VAL A 75 18.92 -8.08 -10.55
C VAL A 75 18.41 -9.47 -10.22
N GLY A 76 17.91 -10.17 -11.22
CA GLY A 76 17.55 -11.57 -11.07
C GLY A 76 17.31 -12.22 -12.40
N THR A 77 17.00 -13.50 -12.36
CA THR A 77 16.79 -14.31 -13.56
C THR A 77 15.31 -14.37 -13.87
N LEU A 78 14.95 -14.22 -15.15
CA LEU A 78 13.58 -14.42 -15.61
C LEU A 78 13.53 -15.67 -16.49
N GLN A 79 12.73 -16.65 -16.09
CA GLN A 79 12.48 -17.83 -16.93
C GLN A 79 11.49 -17.48 -18.04
N LYS A 80 11.78 -17.94 -19.26
CA LYS A 80 10.94 -17.73 -20.46
C LYS A 80 9.49 -18.21 -20.33
N ASN A 81 9.21 -19.07 -19.34
CA ASN A 81 7.87 -19.60 -19.10
C ASN A 81 7.01 -18.73 -18.17
N HIS A 82 7.58 -17.65 -17.61
CA HIS A 82 6.77 -16.58 -17.04
C HIS A 82 6.27 -15.72 -18.19
N GLN A 83 5.01 -15.94 -18.59
CA GLN A 83 4.31 -14.97 -19.42
C GLN A 83 4.03 -13.74 -18.56
N GLU A 84 4.49 -12.59 -19.05
CA GLU A 84 4.34 -11.27 -18.45
C GLU A 84 2.91 -10.74 -18.60
#